data_AF-A0A166BIB9-F1
#
_entry.id   AF-A0A166BIB9-F1
#
_cell.length_a   1.000
_cell.length_b   1.000
_cell.length_c   1.000
_cell.angle_alpha   90.00
_cell.angle_beta   90.00
_cell.angle_gamma   90.00
#
_symmetry.space_group_name_H-M   'P 1'
#
loop_
_entity.id
_entity.type
_entity.pdbx_description
1 polymer ?
#
loop_
_entity_poly.entity_id
_entity_poly.type
_entity_poly.pdbx_seq_one_letter_code
_entity_poly.pdbx_strand_id
1 'polypeptide(L)'
;MGKVQYYVSINDESDTYSPTHSPNSTITVNKNTIKLTVKTPSGYVGDKKTIKIKAIGIENKVLVNKFFTVYINGKKVGKYKTNSKGELTIKTTLKASNKLKITFAGDEDYKSLSKTYI
;
A
#
# COMPACT_ATOMS: atom_id res chain seq x y z
N MET A 1 -7.00 -1.66 11.72
CA MET A 1 -6.36 -0.84 12.77
C MET A 1 -6.57 -1.64 14.03
N GLY A 2 -5.49 -2.03 14.70
CA GLY A 2 -5.57 -2.79 15.95
C GLY A 2 -5.37 -1.83 17.12
N LYS A 3 -6.22 -1.95 18.15
CA LYS A 3 -5.97 -1.32 19.45
C LYS A 3 -5.60 -2.43 20.41
N VAL A 4 -4.47 -2.28 21.10
CA VAL A 4 -4.12 -3.15 22.21
C VAL A 4 -4.14 -2.31 23.47
N GLN A 5 -4.84 -2.79 24.49
CA GLN A 5 -4.89 -2.19 25.81
C GLN A 5 -3.86 -2.88 26.69
N TYR A 6 -3.07 -2.07 27.40
CA TYR A 6 -2.10 -2.57 28.36
C TYR A 6 -2.25 -1.82 29.68
N TYR A 7 -1.92 -2.51 30.77
CA TYR A 7 -1.76 -1.92 32.09
C TYR A 7 -0.26 -1.71 32.32
N VAL A 8 0.12 -0.49 32.66
CA VAL A 8 1.48 -0.18 33.11
C VAL A 8 1.45 -0.14 34.64
N SER A 9 2.23 -1.01 35.26
CA SER A 9 2.51 -1.00 36.70
C SER A 9 3.93 -0.48 36.93
N ILE A 10 4.06 0.52 37.79
CA ILE A 10 5.37 0.95 38.30
C ILE A 10 5.43 0.50 39.76
N ASN A 11 6.41 -0.34 40.07
CA ASN A 11 6.68 -0.83 41.41
C ASN A 11 7.94 -0.13 41.93
N ASP A 12 7.88 0.32 43.18
CA ASP A 12 9.03 0.84 43.91
C ASP A 12 9.74 -0.34 44.58
N GLU A 13 11.00 -0.59 44.22
CA GLU A 13 11.81 -1.67 44.82
C GLU A 13 12.17 -1.40 46.29
N SER A 14 12.00 -0.17 46.76
CA SER A 14 12.26 0.21 48.15
C SER A 14 11.05 0.03 49.09
N ASP A 15 9.89 -0.39 48.57
CA ASP A 15 8.61 -0.52 49.29
C ASP A 15 8.13 0.78 49.98
N THR A 16 8.69 1.93 49.58
CA THR A 16 8.37 3.23 50.20
C THR A 16 7.06 3.79 49.64
N TYR A 17 6.70 3.44 48.41
CA TYR A 17 5.49 3.91 47.73
C TYR A 17 4.62 2.75 47.22
N SER A 18 3.29 2.90 47.36
CA SER A 18 2.35 1.90 46.85
C SER A 18 2.39 1.81 45.31
N PRO A 19 2.26 0.60 44.73
CA PRO A 19 2.24 0.41 43.28
C PRO A 19 1.15 1.24 42.63
N THR A 20 1.53 2.02 41.62
CA THR A 20 0.55 2.81 40.85
C THR A 20 0.24 2.11 39.53
N HIS A 21 -1.05 1.98 39.23
CA HIS A 21 -1.56 1.37 38.01
C HIS A 21 -2.18 2.45 37.12
N SER A 22 -1.72 2.58 35.88
CA SER A 22 -2.42 3.40 34.90
C SER A 22 -3.53 2.58 34.23
N PRO A 23 -4.82 2.88 34.45
CA PRO A 23 -5.90 1.96 34.08
C PRO A 23 -6.15 1.87 32.57
N ASN A 24 -5.55 2.72 31.71
CA ASN A 24 -5.96 2.83 30.30
C ASN A 24 -4.84 3.28 29.35
N SER A 25 -3.70 2.61 29.35
CA SER A 25 -2.67 2.88 28.34
C SER A 25 -3.05 2.20 27.02
N THR A 26 -3.04 2.98 25.92
CA THR A 26 -3.39 2.48 24.58
C THR A 26 -2.21 2.57 23.63
N ILE A 27 -1.90 1.48 22.94
CA ILE A 27 -0.97 1.48 21.81
C ILE A 27 -1.79 1.35 20.53
N THR A 28 -1.58 2.27 19.60
CA THR A 28 -2.22 2.23 18.28
C THR A 28 -1.26 1.64 17.26
N VAL A 29 -1.63 0.49 16.68
CA VAL A 29 -0.87 -0.12 15.59
C VAL A 29 -1.54 0.24 14.26
N ASN A 30 -0.82 1.03 13.47
CA ASN A 30 -1.26 1.48 12.16
C ASN A 30 -0.82 0.51 11.06
N LYS A 31 -1.70 0.24 10.10
CA LYS A 31 -1.34 -0.48 8.87
C LYS A 31 -0.32 0.33 8.05
N ASN A 32 0.55 -0.39 7.36
CA ASN A 32 1.58 0.17 6.51
C ASN A 32 0.98 0.79 5.24
N THR A 33 1.74 1.68 4.60
CA THR A 33 1.37 2.29 3.31
C THR A 33 2.18 1.69 2.18
N ILE A 34 1.62 1.75 0.96
CA ILE A 34 2.27 1.27 -0.26
C ILE A 34 2.69 2.47 -1.10
N LYS A 35 3.93 2.46 -1.59
CA LYS A 35 4.44 3.40 -2.60
C LYS A 35 4.42 2.71 -3.97
N LEU A 36 3.87 3.40 -4.97
CA LEU A 36 3.88 2.95 -6.36
C LEU A 36 4.80 3.83 -7.20
N THR A 37 5.76 3.20 -7.87
CA THR A 37 6.59 3.82 -8.92
C THR A 37 6.06 3.38 -10.26
N VAL A 38 5.67 4.33 -11.12
CA VAL A 38 5.05 4.04 -12.42
C VAL A 38 5.94 4.57 -13.52
N LYS A 39 6.25 3.73 -14.51
CA LYS A 39 6.90 4.12 -15.76
C LYS A 39 5.87 4.07 -16.88
N THR A 40 5.38 5.24 -17.26
CA THR A 40 4.47 5.41 -18.40
C THR A 40 5.27 5.47 -19.71
N PRO A 41 4.84 4.74 -20.75
CA PRO A 41 5.44 4.84 -22.07
C PRO A 41 4.91 6.07 -22.82
N SER A 42 5.77 6.75 -23.58
CA SER A 42 5.39 7.74 -24.59
C SER A 42 5.24 7.10 -25.97
N GLY A 43 4.49 7.75 -26.86
CA GLY A 43 4.25 7.27 -28.22
C GLY A 43 3.03 7.92 -28.86
N TYR A 44 2.63 7.38 -30.02
CA TYR A 44 1.48 7.88 -30.78
C TYR A 44 0.20 7.14 -30.41
N VAL A 45 -0.94 7.78 -30.68
CA VAL A 45 -2.25 7.14 -30.54
C VAL A 45 -2.31 5.91 -31.44
N GLY A 46 -2.72 4.77 -30.88
CA GLY A 46 -2.74 3.48 -31.57
C GLY A 46 -1.53 2.58 -31.28
N ASP A 47 -0.45 3.12 -30.68
CA ASP A 47 0.72 2.32 -30.33
C ASP A 47 0.38 1.29 -29.24
N LYS A 48 0.79 0.03 -29.46
CA LYS A 48 0.82 -0.99 -28.42
C LYS A 48 2.03 -0.75 -27.52
N LYS A 49 1.78 -0.38 -26.27
CA LYS A 49 2.82 -0.13 -25.27
C LYS A 49 2.58 -0.92 -23.99
N THR A 50 3.58 -0.86 -23.13
CA THR A 50 3.59 -1.54 -21.84
C THR A 50 3.86 -0.53 -20.73
N ILE A 51 2.95 -0.47 -19.75
CA ILE A 51 3.15 0.29 -18.52
C ILE A 51 3.74 -0.65 -17.47
N LYS A 52 4.85 -0.24 -16.85
CA LYS A 52 5.48 -0.98 -15.75
C LYS A 52 5.23 -0.24 -14.44
N ILE A 53 4.80 -0.97 -13.43
CA ILE A 53 4.57 -0.43 -12.09
C ILE A 53 5.32 -1.30 -11.09
N LYS A 54 6.03 -0.65 -10.17
CA LYS A 54 6.69 -1.30 -9.04
C LYS A 54 6.01 -0.89 -7.74
N ALA A 55 5.63 -1.88 -6.94
CA ALA A 55 5.02 -1.69 -5.63
C ALA A 55 6.06 -1.89 -4.53
N ILE A 56 6.18 -0.90 -3.65
CA ILE A 56 7.18 -0.84 -2.58
C ILE A 56 6.43 -0.67 -1.26
N GLY A 57 6.78 -1.50 -0.28
CA GLY A 57 6.23 -1.49 1.07
C GLY A 57 7.18 -0.87 2.08
N ILE A 58 7.20 -1.44 3.28
CA ILE A 58 8.05 -0.98 4.39
C ILE A 58 9.52 -1.16 4.07
N GLU A 59 10.38 -0.29 4.60
CA GLU A 59 11.85 -0.40 4.46
C GLU A 59 12.32 -0.56 3.00
N ASN A 60 11.57 0.01 2.05
CA ASN A 60 11.81 -0.14 0.60
C ASN A 60 11.76 -1.59 0.07
N LYS A 61 11.18 -2.53 0.81
CA LYS A 61 10.97 -3.91 0.36
C LYS A 61 9.92 -3.96 -0.75
N VAL A 62 10.17 -4.78 -1.76
CA VAL A 62 9.25 -4.97 -2.87
C VAL A 62 8.02 -5.77 -2.43
N LEU A 63 6.84 -5.39 -2.91
CA LEU A 63 5.61 -6.10 -2.58
C LEU A 63 5.32 -7.18 -3.60
N VAL A 64 5.65 -8.42 -3.25
CA VAL A 64 5.44 -9.61 -4.08
C VAL A 64 4.04 -10.17 -3.87
N ASN A 65 3.46 -10.75 -4.91
CA ASN A 65 2.19 -11.48 -4.86
C ASN A 65 0.94 -10.67 -4.42
N LYS A 66 0.98 -9.34 -4.46
CA LYS A 66 -0.15 -8.47 -4.12
C LYS A 66 -0.97 -8.14 -5.38
N PHE A 67 -2.28 -8.06 -5.25
CA PHE A 67 -3.18 -7.80 -6.37
C PHE A 67 -3.64 -6.34 -6.42
N PHE A 68 -3.47 -5.71 -7.58
CA PHE A 68 -3.91 -4.35 -7.86
C PHE A 68 -4.97 -4.35 -8.96
N THR A 69 -5.99 -3.50 -8.84
CA THR A 69 -6.95 -3.27 -9.92
C THR A 69 -6.54 -2.02 -10.69
N VAL A 70 -6.52 -2.14 -12.02
CA VAL A 70 -6.04 -1.09 -12.92
C VAL A 70 -7.19 -0.60 -13.78
N TYR A 71 -7.25 0.72 -13.94
CA TYR A 71 -8.19 1.43 -14.79
C TYR A 71 -7.43 2.36 -15.72
N ILE A 72 -7.82 2.41 -16.99
CA ILE A 72 -7.33 3.37 -17.97
C ILE A 72 -8.53 4.15 -18.50
N ASN A 73 -8.49 5.47 -18.38
CA ASN A 73 -9.59 6.38 -18.72
C ASN A 73 -10.91 5.98 -18.04
N GLY A 74 -10.83 5.61 -16.76
CA GLY A 74 -11.99 5.20 -15.95
C GLY A 74 -12.51 3.79 -16.22
N LYS A 75 -12.08 3.11 -17.28
CA LYS A 75 -12.48 1.73 -17.58
C LYS A 75 -11.54 0.73 -16.91
N LYS A 76 -12.10 -0.26 -16.20
CA LYS A 76 -11.33 -1.35 -15.58
C LYS A 76 -10.67 -2.18 -16.68
N VAL A 77 -9.34 -2.25 -16.64
CA VAL A 77 -8.54 -3.03 -17.60
C VAL A 77 -8.27 -4.42 -17.06
N GLY A 78 -8.11 -4.55 -15.74
CA GLY A 78 -7.91 -5.86 -15.13
C GLY A 78 -7.46 -5.80 -13.68
N LYS A 79 -7.24 -6.99 -13.12
CA LYS A 79 -6.60 -7.21 -11.82
C LYS A 79 -5.27 -7.90 -12.06
N TYR A 80 -4.20 -7.32 -11.53
CA TYR A 80 -2.82 -7.73 -11.82
C TYR A 80 -2.10 -8.07 -10.52
N LYS A 81 -1.36 -9.17 -10.53
CA LYS A 81 -0.53 -9.61 -9.40
C LYS A 81 0.90 -9.12 -9.60
N THR A 82 1.55 -8.64 -8.54
CA THR A 82 2.98 -8.35 -8.57
C THR A 82 3.81 -9.63 -8.60
N ASN A 83 4.86 -9.63 -9.42
CA ASN A 83 5.82 -10.73 -9.52
C ASN A 83 6.83 -10.73 -8.36
N SER A 84 7.83 -11.62 -8.42
CA SER A 84 8.93 -11.72 -7.43
C SER A 84 9.79 -10.46 -7.27
N LYS A 85 9.72 -9.52 -8.21
CA LYS A 85 10.40 -8.21 -8.15
C LYS A 85 9.47 -7.09 -7.65
N GLY A 86 8.25 -7.42 -7.26
CA GLY A 86 7.20 -6.47 -6.88
C GLY A 86 6.65 -5.66 -8.06
N GLU A 87 6.79 -6.17 -9.28
CA GLU A 87 6.39 -5.47 -10.50
C GLU A 87 5.12 -6.08 -11.09
N LEU A 88 4.26 -5.23 -11.65
CA LEU A 88 3.16 -5.64 -12.51
C LEU A 88 3.24 -4.89 -13.84
N THR A 89 2.80 -5.57 -14.90
CA THR A 89 2.96 -5.11 -16.28
C THR A 89 1.60 -5.06 -16.96
N ILE A 90 1.25 -3.92 -17.52
CA ILE A 90 -0.04 -3.71 -18.21
C ILE A 90 0.25 -3.45 -19.68
N LYS A 91 -0.25 -4.33 -20.55
CA LYS A 91 -0.25 -4.12 -22.00
C LYS A 91 -1.47 -3.27 -22.35
N THR A 92 -1.27 -2.18 -23.07
CA THR A 92 -2.34 -1.28 -23.50
C THR A 92 -2.03 -0.67 -24.86
N THR A 93 -3.07 -0.20 -25.54
CA THR A 93 -2.94 0.67 -26.70
C THR A 93 -3.05 2.13 -26.24
N LEU A 94 -2.11 2.98 -26.64
CA LEU A 94 -2.14 4.41 -26.31
C LEU A 94 -3.35 5.08 -26.96
N LYS A 95 -4.07 5.86 -26.16
CA LYS A 95 -5.18 6.71 -26.62
C LYS A 95 -4.82 8.18 -26.43
N ALA A 96 -5.64 9.10 -26.95
CA ALA A 96 -5.43 10.54 -26.80
C ALA A 96 -5.33 10.98 -25.32
N SER A 97 -6.03 10.28 -24.42
CA SER A 97 -5.83 10.34 -22.97
C SER A 97 -5.46 8.95 -22.46
N ASN A 98 -4.56 8.86 -21.48
CA ASN A 98 -4.21 7.59 -20.82
C ASN A 98 -4.21 7.74 -19.29
N LYS A 99 -5.25 8.40 -18.75
CA LYS A 99 -5.40 8.60 -17.29
C LYS A 99 -5.43 7.24 -16.60
N LEU A 100 -4.35 6.91 -15.91
CA LEU A 100 -4.13 5.64 -15.25
C LEU A 100 -4.56 5.74 -13.79
N LYS A 101 -5.47 4.88 -13.35
CA LYS A 101 -5.82 4.74 -11.94
C LYS A 101 -5.49 3.33 -11.48
N ILE A 102 -4.78 3.23 -10.35
CA ILE A 102 -4.40 1.96 -9.72
C ILE A 102 -5.00 1.93 -8.34
N THR A 103 -5.70 0.84 -8.02
CA THR A 103 -6.28 0.63 -6.69
C THR A 103 -5.79 -0.67 -6.06
N PHE A 104 -5.67 -0.64 -4.74
CA PHE A 104 -5.37 -1.76 -3.87
C PHE A 104 -6.44 -1.77 -2.77
N ALA A 105 -7.07 -2.92 -2.53
CA ALA A 105 -8.16 -3.02 -1.56
C ALA A 105 -7.67 -2.85 -0.11
N GLY A 106 -6.37 -3.02 0.14
CA GLY A 106 -5.85 -3.22 1.49
C GLY A 106 -5.78 -4.71 1.81
N ASP A 107 -4.99 -5.04 2.82
CA ASP A 107 -4.94 -6.37 3.45
C ASP A 107 -4.60 -6.22 4.93
N GLU A 108 -4.26 -7.29 5.63
CA GLU A 108 -3.91 -7.28 7.05
C GLU A 108 -2.76 -6.30 7.36
N ASP A 109 -1.77 -6.22 6.48
CA ASP A 109 -0.54 -5.45 6.69
C ASP A 109 -0.64 -4.02 6.16
N TYR A 110 -1.35 -3.81 5.05
CA TYR A 110 -1.34 -2.57 4.28
C TYR A 110 -2.71 -1.92 4.17
N LYS A 111 -2.71 -0.58 4.25
CA LYS A 111 -3.89 0.24 3.96
C LYS A 111 -4.29 0.11 2.49
N SER A 112 -5.58 0.30 2.21
CA SER A 112 -6.06 0.47 0.84
C SER A 112 -5.37 1.64 0.15
N LEU A 113 -5.21 1.56 -1.16
CA LEU A 113 -4.62 2.60 -1.99
C LEU A 113 -5.53 2.89 -3.18
N SER A 114 -5.65 4.16 -3.56
CA SER A 114 -6.25 4.58 -4.83
C SER A 114 -5.44 5.76 -5.35
N LYS A 115 -4.66 5.55 -6.41
CA LYS A 115 -3.77 6.57 -6.98
C LYS A 115 -4.02 6.73 -8.47
N THR A 116 -4.06 7.98 -8.91
CA THR A 116 -4.30 8.37 -10.30
C THR A 116 -3.06 9.08 -10.85
N TYR A 117 -2.73 8.79 -12.10
CA TYR A 117 -1.62 9.33 -12.87
C TYR A 117 -2.21 9.91 -14.16
N ILE A 118 -1.74 11.10 -14.53
CA ILE A 118 -2.21 11.88 -15.68
C ILE A 118 -1.16 11.81 -16.78
#